data_AF-A0A6G3DMT2-F1
#
_entry.id   AF-A0A6G3DMT2-F1
#
_cell.length_a   1.000
_cell.length_b   1.000
_cell.length_c   1.000
_cell.angle_alpha   90.00
_cell.angle_beta   90.00
_cell.angle_gamma   90.00
#
_symmetry.space_group_name_H-M   'P 1'
#
loop_
_entity.id
_entity.type
_entity.pdbx_description
1 polymer ?
#
loop_
_entity_poly.entity_id
_entity_poly.type
_entity_poly.pdbx_seq_one_letter_code
_entity_poly.pdbx_strand_id
1 'polypeptide(L)'
;MEYDREGPQLPTARGPVSGAVGAHLLGTGPLPSPEAVAAAPVYGDDLQLALYQCYELHYRGFAGVSPGLEWDPGLLGVRATMERRFLSALRADTPVHDSVADAVGALLVEPVHGEGVSHFLRDEGERWHLREYAAQRSLYHLKEADPHAWVLPRLWGRPKAAMAAVEFDEWGGGRAERVHARLFADLMTDLDLDTTYGAHLDAASAECLATVNMMSLFGLHRSLRGALVGHFAAVEITSSPGSRRLAEAMRRTGAGPAAEHFYDEHVEADAVHEQVVRHEVIDGLLEQEPGLAADVVFGIDATGHLEDRLGARLLADWRAGRSSLLRPLPAARRVDGGIAHVS
;
A
#
# COMPACT_ATOMS: atom_id res chain seq x y z
N MET A 1 -0.16 -14.34 14.87
CA MET A 1 -1.40 -13.97 14.15
C MET A 1 -2.31 -15.18 14.21
N GLU A 2 -3.43 -15.09 14.94
CA GLU A 2 -4.48 -16.11 14.80
C GLU A 2 -5.09 -15.91 13.41
N TYR A 3 -5.25 -16.99 12.62
CA TYR A 3 -5.81 -16.88 11.28
C TYR A 3 -7.28 -16.48 11.40
N ASP A 4 -7.56 -15.18 11.23
CA ASP A 4 -8.92 -14.69 11.11
C ASP A 4 -9.54 -15.28 9.85
N ARG A 5 -10.52 -16.17 10.05
CA ARG A 5 -11.25 -16.87 8.98
C ARG A 5 -12.42 -16.07 8.45
N GLU A 6 -12.85 -15.03 9.17
CA GLU A 6 -14.02 -14.23 8.82
C GLU A 6 -13.63 -12.99 8.02
N GLY A 7 -12.40 -12.50 8.21
CA GLY A 7 -11.90 -11.30 7.55
C GLY A 7 -12.21 -10.02 8.33
N PRO A 8 -11.70 -8.86 7.86
CA PRO A 8 -11.86 -7.60 8.57
C PRO A 8 -13.33 -7.18 8.67
N GLN A 9 -13.65 -6.37 9.67
CA GLN A 9 -14.96 -5.71 9.74
C GLN A 9 -15.08 -4.64 8.65
N LEU A 10 -16.30 -4.41 8.17
CA LEU A 10 -16.57 -3.28 7.28
C LEU A 10 -16.30 -1.95 8.01
N PRO A 11 -15.58 -1.00 7.36
CA PRO A 11 -15.31 0.30 7.96
C PRO A 11 -16.56 1.18 7.99
N THR A 12 -16.56 2.16 8.89
CA THR A 12 -17.57 3.22 8.96
C THR A 12 -17.58 4.00 7.64
N ALA A 13 -18.77 4.22 7.09
CA ALA A 13 -18.96 4.99 5.88
C ALA A 13 -18.40 6.41 6.01
N ARG A 14 -17.74 6.89 4.95
CA ARG A 14 -17.17 8.25 4.87
C ARG A 14 -17.98 9.18 3.97
N GLY A 15 -19.09 8.69 3.44
CA GLY A 15 -20.05 9.46 2.65
C GLY A 15 -21.08 8.58 1.95
N PRO A 16 -21.89 9.17 1.05
CA PRO A 16 -22.96 8.45 0.36
C PRO A 16 -22.49 7.26 -0.48
N VAL A 17 -21.29 7.31 -1.06
CA VAL A 17 -20.80 6.25 -1.96
C VAL A 17 -20.34 5.03 -1.17
N SER A 18 -19.40 5.22 -0.23
CA SER A 18 -18.90 4.16 0.67
C SER A 18 -20.01 3.60 1.57
N GLY A 19 -20.96 4.44 1.98
CA GLY A 19 -22.15 4.01 2.73
C GLY A 19 -23.06 3.07 1.93
N ALA A 20 -23.36 3.41 0.68
CA ALA A 20 -24.19 2.57 -0.18
C ALA A 20 -23.47 1.28 -0.59
N VAL A 21 -22.16 1.33 -0.87
CA VAL A 21 -21.36 0.12 -1.11
C VAL A 21 -21.39 -0.79 0.12
N GLY A 22 -21.06 -0.28 1.31
CA GLY A 22 -21.11 -1.07 2.55
C GLY A 22 -22.50 -1.65 2.83
N ALA A 23 -23.58 -0.87 2.63
CA ALA A 23 -24.95 -1.35 2.81
C ALA A 23 -25.32 -2.47 1.83
N HIS A 24 -24.90 -2.36 0.57
CA HIS A 24 -25.08 -3.42 -0.45
C HIS A 24 -24.32 -4.70 -0.09
N LEU A 25 -23.06 -4.57 0.38
CA LEU A 25 -22.26 -5.72 0.81
C LEU A 25 -22.90 -6.50 1.96
N LEU A 26 -23.63 -5.82 2.84
CA LEU A 26 -24.39 -6.41 3.94
C LEU A 26 -25.82 -6.86 3.53
N GLY A 27 -26.24 -6.64 2.28
CA GLY A 27 -27.59 -6.95 1.82
C GLY A 27 -28.68 -6.06 2.43
N THR A 28 -28.31 -4.86 2.91
CA THR A 28 -29.19 -3.94 3.65
C THR A 28 -29.61 -2.71 2.85
N GLY A 29 -29.01 -2.46 1.69
CA GLY A 29 -29.31 -1.27 0.89
C GLY A 29 -28.94 -1.44 -0.59
N PRO A 30 -29.36 -0.50 -1.45
CA PRO A 30 -29.00 -0.50 -2.85
C PRO A 30 -27.56 -0.01 -3.08
N LEU A 31 -27.04 -0.30 -4.27
CA LEU A 31 -25.81 0.30 -4.79
C LEU A 31 -25.91 1.84 -4.88
N PRO A 32 -24.77 2.57 -4.82
CA PRO A 32 -24.76 4.03 -4.95
C PRO A 32 -25.32 4.48 -6.29
N SER A 33 -25.98 5.63 -6.31
CA SER A 33 -26.47 6.22 -7.55
C SER A 33 -25.30 6.77 -8.40
N PRO A 34 -25.43 6.80 -9.74
CA PRO A 34 -24.42 7.41 -10.61
C PRO A 34 -24.11 8.87 -10.25
N GLU A 35 -25.10 9.64 -9.80
CA GLU A 35 -24.94 11.04 -9.39
C GLU A 35 -24.10 11.17 -8.13
N ALA A 36 -24.31 10.28 -7.14
CA ALA A 36 -23.49 10.24 -5.93
C ALA A 36 -22.02 9.91 -6.28
N VAL A 37 -21.81 8.91 -7.14
CA VAL A 37 -20.47 8.57 -7.64
C VAL A 37 -19.84 9.73 -8.40
N ALA A 38 -20.59 10.45 -9.23
CA ALA A 38 -20.07 11.58 -10.00
C ALA A 38 -19.70 12.79 -9.11
N ALA A 39 -20.46 13.04 -8.04
CA ALA A 39 -20.26 14.17 -7.14
C ALA A 39 -19.07 13.96 -6.17
N ALA A 40 -18.72 12.72 -5.83
CA ALA A 40 -17.65 12.43 -4.89
C ALA A 40 -16.27 12.87 -5.44
N PRO A 41 -15.43 13.59 -4.67
CA PRO A 41 -14.07 13.91 -5.08
C PRO A 41 -13.25 12.63 -5.33
N VAL A 42 -12.51 12.59 -6.44
CA VAL A 42 -11.82 11.36 -6.88
C VAL A 42 -10.75 10.87 -5.92
N TYR A 43 -9.99 11.79 -5.29
CA TYR A 43 -9.03 11.45 -4.23
C TYR A 43 -9.61 11.61 -2.82
N GLY A 44 -10.92 11.79 -2.71
CA GLY A 44 -11.59 12.02 -1.42
C GLY A 44 -11.90 10.72 -0.68
N ASP A 45 -12.08 10.86 0.64
CA ASP A 45 -12.36 9.76 1.57
C ASP A 45 -13.50 8.84 1.13
N ASP A 46 -14.63 9.40 0.67
CA ASP A 46 -15.81 8.62 0.33
C ASP A 46 -15.56 7.69 -0.87
N LEU A 47 -14.98 8.21 -1.96
CA LEU A 47 -14.73 7.42 -3.16
C LEU A 47 -13.59 6.42 -2.95
N GLN A 48 -12.52 6.83 -2.27
CA GLN A 48 -11.37 5.95 -2.02
C GLN A 48 -11.72 4.80 -1.06
N LEU A 49 -12.57 5.05 -0.05
CA LEU A 49 -13.06 3.96 0.80
C LEU A 49 -13.99 3.01 0.03
N ALA A 50 -14.87 3.54 -0.83
CA ALA A 50 -15.75 2.72 -1.66
C ALA A 50 -14.94 1.82 -2.62
N LEU A 51 -13.89 2.35 -3.26
CA LEU A 51 -12.98 1.55 -4.08
C LEU A 51 -12.28 0.46 -3.27
N TYR A 52 -11.76 0.80 -2.08
CA TYR A 52 -11.12 -0.18 -1.20
C TYR A 52 -12.07 -1.32 -0.84
N GLN A 53 -13.31 -1.00 -0.45
CA GLN A 53 -14.35 -2.00 -0.16
C GLN A 53 -14.61 -2.92 -1.35
N CYS A 54 -14.62 -2.40 -2.59
CA CYS A 54 -14.78 -3.22 -3.79
C CYS A 54 -13.54 -4.07 -4.11
N TYR A 55 -12.33 -3.60 -3.82
CA TYR A 55 -11.10 -4.33 -4.08
C TYR A 55 -10.83 -5.43 -3.06
N GLU A 56 -11.19 -5.21 -1.79
CA GLU A 56 -10.93 -6.20 -0.74
C GLU A 56 -11.65 -7.53 -0.97
N LEU A 57 -12.75 -7.54 -1.76
CA LEU A 57 -13.42 -8.76 -2.20
C LEU A 57 -12.55 -9.69 -3.07
N HIS A 58 -11.48 -9.17 -3.67
CA HIS A 58 -10.51 -9.92 -4.48
C HIS A 58 -9.33 -10.44 -3.64
N TYR A 59 -9.37 -10.20 -2.32
CA TYR A 59 -8.39 -10.66 -1.34
C TYR A 59 -9.07 -11.46 -0.22
N ARG A 60 -9.22 -10.88 0.99
CA ARG A 60 -9.81 -11.57 2.15
C ARG A 60 -11.30 -11.32 2.34
N GLY A 61 -11.88 -10.38 1.59
CA GLY A 61 -13.27 -9.96 1.78
C GLY A 61 -13.48 -9.24 3.11
N PHE A 62 -14.70 -9.31 3.64
CA PHE A 62 -15.07 -8.75 4.95
C PHE A 62 -15.94 -9.74 5.73
N ALA A 63 -15.88 -9.67 7.05
CA ALA A 63 -16.74 -10.45 7.93
C ALA A 63 -18.22 -10.20 7.62
N GLY A 64 -19.00 -11.28 7.49
CA GLY A 64 -20.43 -11.24 7.18
C GLY A 64 -20.78 -10.90 5.73
N VAL A 65 -19.79 -10.70 4.84
CA VAL A 65 -20.00 -10.43 3.41
C VAL A 65 -19.87 -11.73 2.61
N SER A 66 -20.82 -12.00 1.73
CA SER A 66 -20.81 -13.20 0.88
C SER A 66 -19.64 -13.18 -0.11
N PRO A 67 -18.79 -14.23 -0.20
CA PRO A 67 -17.71 -14.30 -1.20
C PRO A 67 -18.20 -14.19 -2.64
N GLY A 68 -19.46 -14.58 -2.91
CA GLY A 68 -20.05 -14.47 -4.26
C GLY A 68 -20.21 -13.02 -4.75
N LEU A 69 -20.14 -12.03 -3.86
CA LEU A 69 -20.21 -10.61 -4.23
C LEU A 69 -18.96 -10.13 -4.98
N GLU A 70 -17.85 -10.88 -4.94
CA GLU A 70 -16.66 -10.63 -5.78
C GLU A 70 -17.04 -10.45 -7.26
N TRP A 71 -18.06 -11.18 -7.71
CA TRP A 71 -18.55 -11.20 -9.10
C TRP A 71 -19.98 -10.66 -9.26
N ASP A 72 -20.50 -9.89 -8.29
CA ASP A 72 -21.80 -9.24 -8.41
C ASP A 72 -21.81 -8.23 -9.58
N PRO A 73 -22.63 -8.42 -10.64
CA PRO A 73 -22.58 -7.56 -11.82
C PRO A 73 -22.88 -6.09 -11.53
N GLY A 74 -23.77 -5.81 -10.58
CA GLY A 74 -24.11 -4.46 -10.17
C GLY A 74 -22.92 -3.76 -9.51
N LEU A 75 -22.30 -4.41 -8.53
CA LEU A 75 -21.13 -3.91 -7.84
C LEU A 75 -19.94 -3.70 -8.79
N LEU A 76 -19.71 -4.64 -9.72
CA LEU A 76 -18.68 -4.51 -10.75
C LEU A 76 -18.94 -3.28 -11.66
N GLY A 77 -20.20 -3.00 -12.01
CA GLY A 77 -20.56 -1.82 -12.80
C GLY A 77 -20.30 -0.50 -12.06
N VAL A 78 -20.59 -0.46 -10.76
CA VAL A 78 -20.27 0.69 -9.88
C VAL A 78 -18.76 0.86 -9.73
N ARG A 79 -18.02 -0.22 -9.42
CA ARG A 79 -16.56 -0.21 -9.34
C ARG A 79 -15.95 0.33 -10.62
N ALA A 80 -16.34 -0.20 -11.78
CA ALA A 80 -15.83 0.26 -13.08
C ALA A 80 -16.04 1.77 -13.30
N THR A 81 -17.13 2.34 -12.77
CA THR A 81 -17.38 3.79 -12.86
C THR A 81 -16.44 4.59 -11.98
N MET A 82 -16.18 4.15 -10.75
CA MET A 82 -15.19 4.76 -9.86
C MET A 82 -13.76 4.62 -10.41
N GLU A 83 -13.41 3.44 -10.92
CA GLU A 83 -12.12 3.14 -11.55
C GLU A 83 -11.83 4.05 -12.74
N ARG A 84 -12.79 4.25 -13.64
CA ARG A 84 -12.62 5.16 -14.78
C ARG A 84 -12.32 6.59 -14.33
N ARG A 85 -12.99 7.07 -13.28
CA ARG A 85 -12.72 8.41 -12.72
C ARG A 85 -11.32 8.47 -12.11
N PHE A 86 -10.96 7.47 -11.31
CA PHE A 86 -9.66 7.40 -10.65
C PHE A 86 -8.50 7.29 -11.64
N LEU A 87 -8.59 6.38 -12.62
CA LEU A 87 -7.59 6.23 -13.67
C LEU A 87 -7.47 7.49 -14.54
N SER A 88 -8.58 8.15 -14.86
CA SER A 88 -8.56 9.40 -15.63
C SER A 88 -7.89 10.53 -14.85
N ALA A 89 -8.11 10.62 -13.54
CA ALA A 89 -7.45 11.60 -12.69
C ALA A 89 -5.95 11.33 -12.59
N LEU A 90 -5.56 10.07 -12.32
CA LEU A 90 -4.15 9.67 -12.31
C LEU A 90 -3.47 10.04 -13.63
N ARG A 91 -4.02 9.65 -14.79
CA ARG A 91 -3.42 9.99 -16.09
C ARG A 91 -3.30 11.50 -16.35
N ALA A 92 -4.19 12.31 -15.78
CA ALA A 92 -4.12 13.77 -15.92
C ALA A 92 -3.07 14.40 -14.99
N ASP A 93 -2.89 13.83 -13.80
CA ASP A 93 -2.10 14.42 -12.72
C ASP A 93 -0.66 13.86 -12.64
N THR A 94 -0.33 12.82 -13.41
CA THR A 94 0.95 12.08 -13.35
C THR A 94 1.83 12.08 -14.62
N PRO A 95 1.61 12.78 -15.73
CA PRO A 95 2.55 12.70 -16.86
C PRO A 95 3.84 13.48 -16.52
N VAL A 96 4.84 12.77 -15.98
CA VAL A 96 6.10 13.39 -15.51
C VAL A 96 7.25 13.07 -16.45
N HIS A 97 7.41 11.80 -16.87
CA HIS A 97 8.57 11.38 -17.66
C HIS A 97 8.22 11.05 -19.12
N ASP A 98 9.14 11.33 -20.04
CA ASP A 98 8.98 11.08 -21.48
C ASP A 98 9.39 9.65 -21.89
N SER A 99 10.22 8.98 -21.08
CA SER A 99 10.73 7.65 -21.37
C SER A 99 10.95 6.80 -20.12
N VAL A 100 11.01 5.47 -20.32
CA VAL A 100 11.32 4.52 -19.23
C VAL A 100 12.71 4.79 -18.64
N ALA A 101 13.68 5.19 -19.46
CA ALA A 101 15.03 5.52 -19.01
C ALA A 101 15.03 6.75 -18.09
N ASP A 102 14.24 7.77 -18.41
CA ASP A 102 14.11 8.96 -17.57
C ASP A 102 13.42 8.64 -16.25
N ALA A 103 12.30 7.88 -16.31
CA ALA A 103 11.54 7.48 -15.13
C ALA A 103 12.37 6.60 -14.17
N VAL A 104 13.04 5.57 -14.68
CA VAL A 104 13.94 4.72 -13.89
C VAL A 104 15.16 5.50 -13.41
N GLY A 105 15.72 6.36 -14.26
CA GLY A 105 16.85 7.22 -13.91
C GLY A 105 16.55 8.11 -12.71
N ALA A 106 15.34 8.70 -12.65
CA ALA A 106 14.91 9.52 -11.53
C ALA A 106 14.80 8.73 -10.21
N LEU A 107 14.33 7.48 -10.24
CA LEU A 107 14.23 6.62 -9.05
C LEU A 107 15.60 6.28 -8.44
N LEU A 108 16.66 6.23 -9.25
CA LEU A 108 18.02 5.92 -8.82
C LEU A 108 18.73 7.10 -8.14
N VAL A 109 18.15 8.30 -8.19
CA VAL A 109 18.74 9.49 -7.58
C VAL A 109 18.26 9.61 -6.13
N GLU A 110 19.15 9.32 -5.19
CA GLU A 110 18.91 9.58 -3.77
C GLU A 110 19.18 11.07 -3.44
N PRO A 111 18.18 11.86 -2.98
CA PRO A 111 18.40 13.25 -2.63
C PRO A 111 19.30 13.38 -1.40
N VAL A 112 20.41 14.10 -1.52
CA VAL A 112 21.37 14.33 -0.42
C VAL A 112 20.73 15.08 0.77
N HIS A 113 19.74 15.92 0.49
CA HIS A 113 18.97 16.70 1.47
C HIS A 113 17.47 16.42 1.31
N GLY A 114 17.07 15.15 1.38
CA GLY A 114 15.66 14.79 1.29
C GLY A 114 14.86 15.28 2.51
N GLU A 115 13.64 15.74 2.26
CA GLU A 115 12.70 16.21 3.30
C GLU A 115 11.43 15.34 3.38
N GLY A 116 11.45 14.17 2.75
CA GLY A 116 10.32 13.24 2.69
C GLY A 116 10.04 12.51 4.01
N VAL A 117 8.98 11.70 4.03
CA VAL A 117 8.50 10.98 5.23
C VAL A 117 9.60 10.17 5.91
N SER A 118 10.38 9.39 5.16
CA SER A 118 11.45 8.57 5.73
C SER A 118 12.59 9.41 6.34
N HIS A 119 12.87 10.60 5.79
CA HIS A 119 13.84 11.54 6.34
C HIS A 119 13.32 12.15 7.66
N PHE A 120 12.08 12.63 7.66
CA PHE A 120 11.44 13.12 8.87
C PHE A 120 11.42 12.05 9.97
N LEU A 121 11.00 10.81 9.65
CA LEU A 121 10.95 9.72 10.63
C LEU A 121 12.34 9.36 11.18
N ARG A 122 13.39 9.41 10.34
CA ARG A 122 14.78 9.19 10.76
C ARG A 122 15.32 10.31 11.65
N ASP A 123 15.05 11.57 11.31
CA ASP A 123 15.73 12.73 11.93
C ASP A 123 14.94 13.37 13.08
N GLU A 124 13.61 13.38 12.99
CA GLU A 124 12.70 14.11 13.88
C GLU A 124 11.57 13.23 14.43
N GLY A 125 11.31 12.10 13.79
CA GLY A 125 10.24 11.17 14.14
C GLY A 125 10.25 10.74 15.60
N GLU A 126 9.05 10.55 16.12
CA GLU A 126 8.79 10.08 17.47
C GLU A 126 8.06 8.74 17.36
N ARG A 127 8.03 7.96 18.44
CA ARG A 127 7.35 6.66 18.45
C ARG A 127 5.88 6.76 18.02
N TRP A 128 5.19 7.87 18.33
CA TRP A 128 3.81 8.07 17.90
C TRP A 128 3.69 8.33 16.38
N HIS A 129 4.66 9.02 15.76
CA HIS A 129 4.75 9.15 14.30
C HIS A 129 4.94 7.79 13.61
N LEU A 130 5.81 6.94 14.16
CA LEU A 130 6.07 5.59 13.65
C LEU A 130 4.84 4.69 13.77
N ARG A 131 4.10 4.79 14.90
CA ARG A 131 2.83 4.09 15.09
C ARG A 131 1.80 4.48 14.02
N GLU A 132 1.64 5.77 13.75
CA GLU A 132 0.72 6.21 12.69
C GLU A 132 1.16 5.77 11.30
N TYR A 133 2.46 5.87 11.01
CA TYR A 133 3.02 5.41 9.75
C TYR A 133 2.73 3.91 9.54
N ALA A 134 3.04 3.06 10.53
CA ALA A 134 2.79 1.64 10.45
C ALA A 134 1.28 1.31 10.37
N ALA A 135 0.42 2.04 11.09
CA ALA A 135 -1.03 1.85 11.01
C ALA A 135 -1.62 2.22 9.64
N GLN A 136 -1.10 3.24 8.96
CA GLN A 136 -1.51 3.53 7.58
C GLN A 136 -0.99 2.47 6.62
N ARG A 137 0.30 2.13 6.74
CA ARG A 137 0.97 1.19 5.86
C ARG A 137 0.48 -0.26 6.02
N SER A 138 -0.16 -0.61 7.15
CA SER A 138 -0.73 -1.94 7.39
C SER A 138 -1.81 -2.34 6.39
N LEU A 139 -2.47 -1.38 5.73
CA LEU A 139 -3.50 -1.66 4.71
C LEU A 139 -2.90 -2.38 3.48
N TYR A 140 -1.62 -2.15 3.20
CA TYR A 140 -0.88 -2.87 2.17
C TYR A 140 -0.03 -3.99 2.77
N HIS A 141 0.87 -3.69 3.73
CA HIS A 141 1.88 -4.68 4.12
C HIS A 141 1.31 -5.94 4.76
N LEU A 142 0.12 -5.91 5.38
CA LEU A 142 -0.51 -7.15 5.88
C LEU A 142 -1.06 -8.07 4.76
N LYS A 143 -0.94 -7.64 3.50
CA LYS A 143 -1.15 -8.41 2.25
C LYS A 143 -0.06 -8.08 1.21
N GLU A 144 1.16 -7.83 1.67
CA GLU A 144 2.31 -7.55 0.81
C GLU A 144 2.46 -8.62 -0.28
N ALA A 145 2.89 -8.18 -1.47
CA ALA A 145 2.96 -8.94 -2.72
C ALA A 145 1.61 -9.37 -3.35
N ASP A 146 0.50 -9.51 -2.61
CA ASP A 146 -0.78 -9.98 -3.17
C ASP A 146 -1.30 -9.15 -4.37
N PRO A 147 -1.24 -7.79 -4.37
CA PRO A 147 -1.63 -7.00 -5.54
C PRO A 147 -0.71 -7.18 -6.75
N HIS A 148 0.56 -7.47 -6.52
CA HIS A 148 1.59 -7.62 -7.55
C HIS A 148 1.50 -8.99 -8.24
N ALA A 149 1.12 -10.04 -7.50
CA ALA A 149 0.89 -11.39 -8.00
C ALA A 149 -0.09 -11.46 -9.20
N TRP A 150 -1.05 -10.52 -9.31
CA TRP A 150 -1.97 -10.44 -10.44
C TRP A 150 -1.31 -10.22 -11.80
N VAL A 151 -0.05 -9.75 -11.82
CA VAL A 151 0.72 -9.62 -13.06
C VAL A 151 1.22 -10.96 -13.58
N LEU A 152 1.47 -11.94 -12.70
CA LEU A 152 2.10 -13.22 -13.07
C LEU A 152 1.36 -14.00 -14.16
N PRO A 153 0.01 -14.09 -14.19
CA PRO A 153 -0.72 -14.74 -15.28
C PRO A 153 -0.61 -14.00 -16.62
N ARG A 154 -0.13 -12.74 -16.63
CA ARG A 154 -0.10 -11.85 -17.80
C ARG A 154 1.30 -11.70 -18.38
N LEU A 155 2.32 -12.20 -17.69
CA LEU A 155 3.71 -12.26 -18.15
C LEU A 155 4.06 -13.66 -18.64
N TRP A 156 5.02 -13.74 -19.57
CA TRP A 156 5.64 -14.99 -20.02
C TRP A 156 7.15 -14.85 -20.21
N GLY A 157 7.87 -15.97 -20.21
CA GLY A 157 9.32 -15.99 -20.40
C GLY A 157 10.09 -15.29 -19.28
N ARG A 158 11.18 -14.59 -19.67
CA ARG A 158 12.12 -13.90 -18.77
C ARG A 158 11.46 -13.00 -17.71
N PRO A 159 10.59 -12.02 -18.06
CA PRO A 159 9.99 -11.13 -17.06
C PRO A 159 9.07 -11.88 -16.09
N LYS A 160 8.40 -12.96 -16.52
CA LYS A 160 7.58 -13.79 -15.62
C LYS A 160 8.43 -14.53 -14.59
N ALA A 161 9.53 -15.14 -15.03
CA ALA A 161 10.41 -15.91 -14.16
C ALA A 161 11.06 -14.99 -13.10
N ALA A 162 11.48 -13.80 -13.52
CA ALA A 162 12.05 -12.80 -12.64
C ALA A 162 11.03 -12.25 -11.64
N MET A 163 9.84 -11.84 -12.09
CA MET A 163 8.76 -11.39 -11.21
C MET A 163 8.40 -12.47 -10.17
N ALA A 164 8.27 -13.73 -10.60
CA ALA A 164 7.95 -14.83 -9.70
C ALA A 164 9.06 -15.10 -8.67
N ALA A 165 10.32 -14.82 -9.00
CA ALA A 165 11.42 -14.98 -8.08
C ALA A 165 11.38 -13.94 -6.96
N VAL A 166 11.08 -12.68 -7.29
CA VAL A 166 10.92 -11.61 -6.28
C VAL A 166 9.70 -11.90 -5.41
N GLU A 167 8.54 -12.21 -6.00
CA GLU A 167 7.33 -12.57 -5.25
C GLU A 167 7.53 -13.79 -4.32
N PHE A 168 8.34 -14.77 -4.75
CA PHE A 168 8.68 -15.92 -3.91
C PHE A 168 9.48 -15.50 -2.67
N ASP A 169 10.36 -14.50 -2.80
CA ASP A 169 11.12 -13.95 -1.67
C ASP A 169 10.20 -13.16 -0.71
N GLU A 170 9.31 -12.31 -1.25
CA GLU A 170 8.28 -11.59 -0.46
C GLU A 170 7.39 -12.54 0.37
N TRP A 171 7.11 -13.74 -0.17
CA TRP A 171 6.42 -14.82 0.54
C TRP A 171 7.37 -15.71 1.37
N GLY A 172 8.50 -15.17 1.79
CA GLY A 172 9.45 -15.79 2.73
C GLY A 172 10.23 -16.98 2.16
N GLY A 173 10.34 -17.09 0.83
CA GLY A 173 10.99 -18.23 0.18
C GLY A 173 10.32 -19.57 0.52
N GLY A 174 9.00 -19.57 0.68
CA GLY A 174 8.20 -20.74 1.07
C GLY A 174 8.18 -21.03 2.58
N ARG A 175 8.74 -20.15 3.41
CA ARG A 175 8.71 -20.26 4.88
C ARG A 175 7.68 -19.28 5.45
N ALA A 176 6.58 -19.81 5.97
CA ALA A 176 5.44 -19.02 6.43
C ALA A 176 5.81 -17.98 7.51
N GLU A 177 6.79 -18.28 8.36
CA GLU A 177 7.31 -17.39 9.40
C GLU A 177 8.14 -16.21 8.86
N ARG A 178 8.54 -16.26 7.59
CA ARG A 178 9.33 -15.22 6.91
C ARG A 178 8.55 -14.40 5.89
N VAL A 179 7.27 -14.72 5.66
CA VAL A 179 6.42 -13.92 4.77
C VAL A 179 6.43 -12.46 5.25
N HIS A 180 6.68 -11.49 4.37
CA HIS A 180 6.89 -10.11 4.79
C HIS A 180 5.68 -9.51 5.53
N ALA A 181 4.45 -9.91 5.16
CA ALA A 181 3.25 -9.57 5.91
C ALA A 181 3.27 -10.04 7.38
N ARG A 182 3.93 -11.18 7.67
CA ARG A 182 4.14 -11.66 9.04
C ARG A 182 5.20 -10.82 9.77
N LEU A 183 6.29 -10.48 9.09
CA LEU A 183 7.34 -9.62 9.64
C LEU A 183 6.80 -8.22 9.96
N PHE A 184 5.93 -7.66 9.10
CA PHE A 184 5.25 -6.39 9.34
C PHE A 184 4.31 -6.46 10.55
N ALA A 185 3.58 -7.56 10.72
CA ALA A 185 2.75 -7.77 11.92
C ALA A 185 3.60 -7.84 13.21
N ASP A 186 4.80 -8.40 13.15
CA ASP A 186 5.71 -8.43 14.28
C ASP A 186 6.30 -7.02 14.57
N LEU A 187 6.61 -6.22 13.54
CA LEU A 187 6.89 -4.78 13.67
C LEU A 187 5.75 -4.01 14.35
N MET A 188 4.50 -4.29 13.95
CA MET A 188 3.32 -3.65 14.55
C MET A 188 3.17 -4.01 16.03
N THR A 189 3.52 -5.25 16.40
CA THR A 189 3.52 -5.70 17.81
C THR A 189 4.52 -4.89 18.62
N ASP A 190 5.74 -4.72 18.11
CA ASP A 190 6.77 -3.90 18.74
C ASP A 190 6.34 -2.45 18.93
N LEU A 191 5.51 -1.92 18.03
CA LEU A 191 4.93 -0.58 18.13
C LEU A 191 3.64 -0.51 18.97
N ASP A 192 3.22 -1.58 19.65
CA ASP A 192 1.95 -1.74 20.37
C ASP A 192 0.71 -1.37 19.52
N LEU A 193 0.64 -1.90 18.30
CA LEU A 193 -0.50 -1.79 17.38
C LEU A 193 -1.31 -3.09 17.31
N ASP A 194 -2.56 -2.99 16.87
CA ASP A 194 -3.39 -4.16 16.60
C ASP A 194 -3.00 -4.77 15.25
N THR A 195 -2.44 -5.99 15.30
CA THR A 195 -1.97 -6.71 14.12
C THR A 195 -3.08 -7.36 13.29
N THR A 196 -4.33 -7.28 13.74
CA THR A 196 -5.47 -7.88 13.04
C THR A 196 -5.59 -7.25 11.66
N TYR A 197 -5.72 -8.08 10.63
CA TYR A 197 -5.85 -7.61 9.25
C TYR A 197 -7.03 -6.64 9.13
N GLY A 198 -6.78 -5.45 8.57
CA GLY A 198 -7.78 -4.39 8.41
C GLY A 198 -8.14 -3.60 9.69
N ALA A 199 -7.52 -3.85 10.84
CA ALA A 199 -7.83 -3.15 12.11
C ALA A 199 -7.74 -1.62 12.01
N HIS A 200 -6.83 -1.12 11.18
CA HIS A 200 -6.58 0.31 11.00
C HIS A 200 -7.29 0.93 9.79
N LEU A 201 -8.06 0.15 9.02
CA LEU A 201 -8.75 0.62 7.81
C LEU A 201 -9.63 1.84 8.08
N ASP A 202 -10.40 1.81 9.16
CA ASP A 202 -11.33 2.88 9.47
C ASP A 202 -10.61 4.20 9.82
N ALA A 203 -9.40 4.14 10.40
CA ALA A 203 -8.60 5.30 10.78
C ALA A 203 -7.72 5.86 9.64
N ALA A 204 -7.42 5.06 8.61
CA ALA A 204 -6.49 5.43 7.52
C ALA A 204 -6.98 6.62 6.69
N SER A 205 -6.06 7.42 6.16
CA SER A 205 -6.35 8.58 5.31
C SER A 205 -6.80 8.19 3.89
N ALA A 206 -7.50 9.08 3.19
CA ALA A 206 -7.84 8.92 1.78
C ALA A 206 -6.59 8.78 0.89
N GLU A 207 -5.52 9.49 1.22
CA GLU A 207 -4.24 9.43 0.52
C GLU A 207 -3.62 8.04 0.62
N CYS A 208 -3.67 7.40 1.79
CA CYS A 208 -3.23 6.01 1.95
C CYS A 208 -4.16 5.03 1.23
N LEU A 209 -5.48 5.25 1.25
CA LEU A 209 -6.41 4.39 0.49
C LEU A 209 -6.11 4.46 -1.02
N ALA A 210 -5.78 5.64 -1.54
CA ALA A 210 -5.45 5.83 -2.94
C ALA A 210 -4.21 5.05 -3.38
N THR A 211 -3.14 5.02 -2.58
CA THR A 211 -1.93 4.24 -2.90
C THR A 211 -2.25 2.74 -3.00
N VAL A 212 -3.03 2.20 -2.05
CA VAL A 212 -3.44 0.78 -2.05
C VAL A 212 -4.40 0.47 -3.20
N ASN A 213 -5.39 1.33 -3.44
CA ASN A 213 -6.36 1.15 -4.52
C ASN A 213 -5.70 1.17 -5.91
N MET A 214 -4.65 1.97 -6.10
CA MET A 214 -3.90 2.00 -7.36
C MET A 214 -3.27 0.64 -7.68
N MET A 215 -2.71 -0.03 -6.67
CA MET A 215 -2.11 -1.36 -6.83
C MET A 215 -3.16 -2.37 -7.34
N SER A 216 -4.33 -2.41 -6.72
CA SER A 216 -5.43 -3.28 -7.14
C SER A 216 -6.04 -2.88 -8.49
N LEU A 217 -6.11 -1.58 -8.81
CA LEU A 217 -6.53 -1.10 -10.13
C LEU A 217 -5.58 -1.63 -11.23
N PHE A 218 -4.28 -1.50 -11.06
CA PHE A 218 -3.32 -2.02 -12.04
C PHE A 218 -3.30 -3.55 -12.05
N GLY A 219 -3.43 -4.16 -10.86
CA GLY A 219 -3.49 -5.60 -10.65
C GLY A 219 -4.68 -6.27 -11.27
N LEU A 220 -5.90 -5.74 -11.20
CA LEU A 220 -7.08 -6.44 -11.71
C LEU A 220 -7.33 -6.23 -13.21
N HIS A 221 -6.68 -5.23 -13.83
CA HIS A 221 -6.89 -4.89 -15.24
C HIS A 221 -5.71 -5.33 -16.12
N ARG A 222 -5.92 -6.34 -16.99
CA ARG A 222 -4.87 -6.83 -17.92
C ARG A 222 -4.26 -5.73 -18.78
N SER A 223 -5.06 -4.75 -19.18
CA SER A 223 -4.60 -3.59 -19.96
C SER A 223 -3.62 -2.70 -19.21
N LEU A 224 -3.57 -2.78 -17.87
CA LEU A 224 -2.69 -1.97 -17.01
C LEU A 224 -1.48 -2.77 -16.50
N ARG A 225 -1.17 -3.93 -17.08
CA ARG A 225 -0.02 -4.76 -16.64
C ARG A 225 1.33 -4.02 -16.72
N GLY A 226 1.50 -3.15 -17.73
CA GLY A 226 2.70 -2.30 -17.81
C GLY A 226 2.77 -1.32 -16.65
N ALA A 227 1.64 -0.72 -16.26
CA ALA A 227 1.54 0.16 -15.11
C ALA A 227 1.79 -0.56 -13.78
N LEU A 228 1.34 -1.82 -13.64
CA LEU A 228 1.69 -2.61 -12.45
C LEU A 228 3.20 -2.89 -12.38
N VAL A 229 3.84 -3.24 -13.51
CA VAL A 229 5.30 -3.42 -13.56
C VAL A 229 6.04 -2.11 -13.26
N GLY A 230 5.56 -0.98 -13.76
CA GLY A 230 6.11 0.34 -13.43
C GLY A 230 5.97 0.68 -11.94
N HIS A 231 4.80 0.45 -11.36
CA HIS A 231 4.58 0.60 -9.91
C HIS A 231 5.54 -0.29 -9.10
N PHE A 232 5.66 -1.56 -9.49
CA PHE A 232 6.57 -2.51 -8.87
C PHE A 232 8.03 -2.02 -8.93
N ALA A 233 8.47 -1.52 -10.08
CA ALA A 233 9.79 -0.91 -10.21
C ALA A 233 10.00 0.29 -9.28
N ALA A 234 9.00 1.15 -9.12
CA ALA A 234 9.09 2.30 -8.22
C ALA A 234 9.32 1.87 -6.76
N VAL A 235 8.60 0.86 -6.27
CA VAL A 235 8.77 0.38 -4.89
C VAL A 235 10.11 -0.34 -4.70
N GLU A 236 10.47 -1.25 -5.61
CA GLU A 236 11.71 -2.04 -5.49
C GLU A 236 12.98 -1.18 -5.60
N ILE A 237 13.00 -0.22 -6.55
CA ILE A 237 14.18 0.63 -6.76
C ILE A 237 14.42 1.57 -5.57
N THR A 238 13.34 2.07 -4.94
CA THR A 238 13.43 3.06 -3.87
C THR A 238 13.41 2.46 -2.47
N SER A 239 13.13 1.16 -2.34
CA SER A 239 12.96 0.51 -1.04
C SER A 239 14.24 0.50 -0.22
N SER A 240 15.38 -0.01 -0.73
CA SER A 240 16.59 -0.16 0.10
C SER A 240 17.07 1.16 0.77
N PRO A 241 17.16 2.32 0.07
CA PRO A 241 17.46 3.59 0.72
C PRO A 241 16.37 4.02 1.72
N GLY A 242 15.09 3.82 1.40
CA GLY A 242 13.97 4.16 2.29
C GLY A 242 13.97 3.35 3.58
N SER A 243 14.10 2.03 3.44
CA SER A 243 14.17 1.04 4.51
C SER A 243 15.37 1.27 5.42
N ARG A 244 16.53 1.66 4.88
CA ARG A 244 17.69 2.04 5.73
C ARG A 244 17.36 3.18 6.68
N ARG A 245 16.69 4.23 6.18
CA ARG A 245 16.27 5.38 7.02
C ARG A 245 15.22 4.98 8.04
N LEU A 246 14.29 4.10 7.67
CA LEU A 246 13.26 3.60 8.59
C LEU A 246 13.85 2.68 9.67
N ALA A 247 14.82 1.82 9.34
CA ALA A 247 15.56 1.03 10.32
C ALA A 247 16.31 1.92 11.33
N GLU A 248 16.95 3.00 10.86
CA GLU A 248 17.56 4.01 11.73
C GLU A 248 16.53 4.71 12.62
N ALA A 249 15.35 5.05 12.08
CA ALA A 249 14.24 5.61 12.86
C ALA A 249 13.75 4.65 13.97
N MET A 250 13.62 3.36 13.64
CA MET A 250 13.21 2.32 14.58
C MET A 250 14.21 2.16 15.72
N ARG A 251 15.51 2.05 15.40
CA ARG A 251 16.60 2.00 16.40
C ARG A 251 16.60 3.21 17.31
N ARG A 252 16.55 4.41 16.73
CA ARG A 252 16.62 5.67 17.47
C ARG A 252 15.48 5.87 18.45
N THR A 253 14.29 5.41 18.10
CA THR A 253 13.07 5.60 18.92
C THR A 253 12.79 4.43 19.86
N GLY A 254 13.63 3.39 19.85
CA GLY A 254 13.41 2.17 20.62
C GLY A 254 12.11 1.47 20.20
N ALA A 255 11.88 1.35 18.89
CA ALA A 255 10.68 0.73 18.35
C ALA A 255 10.58 -0.74 18.78
N GLY A 256 11.70 -1.47 18.69
CA GLY A 256 11.82 -2.88 19.06
C GLY A 256 12.56 -3.68 17.98
N PRO A 257 13.09 -4.88 18.33
CA PRO A 257 13.94 -5.67 17.44
C PRO A 257 13.23 -6.20 16.18
N ALA A 258 11.94 -6.52 16.25
CA ALA A 258 11.16 -6.95 15.08
C ALA A 258 10.88 -5.78 14.15
N ALA A 259 10.64 -4.58 14.69
CA ALA A 259 10.48 -3.37 13.90
C ALA A 259 11.77 -2.99 13.14
N GLU A 260 12.94 -3.17 13.78
CA GLU A 260 14.23 -3.00 13.12
C GLU A 260 14.45 -4.08 12.04
N HIS A 261 14.22 -5.35 12.40
CA HIS A 261 14.44 -6.48 11.50
C HIS A 261 13.64 -6.38 10.20
N PHE A 262 12.37 -5.96 10.25
CA PHE A 262 11.55 -5.80 9.05
C PHE A 262 12.21 -4.89 8.01
N TYR A 263 12.74 -3.74 8.43
CA TYR A 263 13.39 -2.81 7.50
C TYR A 263 14.81 -3.22 7.13
N ASP A 264 15.56 -3.85 8.03
CA ASP A 264 16.90 -4.37 7.70
C ASP A 264 16.80 -5.50 6.64
N GLU A 265 15.76 -6.34 6.67
CA GLU A 265 15.50 -7.35 5.63
C GLU A 265 15.33 -6.70 4.24
N HIS A 266 14.49 -5.65 4.16
CA HIS A 266 14.26 -4.89 2.91
C HIS A 266 15.49 -4.08 2.46
N VAL A 267 16.44 -3.77 3.33
CA VAL A 267 17.71 -3.16 2.90
C VAL A 267 18.53 -4.15 2.08
N GLU A 268 18.60 -5.40 2.51
CA GLU A 268 19.42 -6.46 1.91
C GLU A 268 18.76 -7.10 0.69
N ALA A 269 17.50 -7.53 0.83
CA ALA A 269 16.75 -8.20 -0.23
C ALA A 269 16.54 -7.27 -1.43
N ASP A 270 16.07 -6.04 -1.18
CA ASP A 270 15.63 -5.16 -2.27
C ASP A 270 16.80 -4.56 -3.06
N ALA A 271 18.02 -4.58 -2.50
CA ALA A 271 19.22 -4.24 -3.27
C ALA A 271 19.47 -5.22 -4.42
N VAL A 272 19.05 -6.48 -4.27
CA VAL A 272 19.09 -7.50 -5.34
C VAL A 272 17.84 -7.36 -6.21
N HIS A 273 16.66 -7.17 -5.62
CA HIS A 273 15.41 -7.02 -6.36
C HIS A 273 15.45 -5.85 -7.33
N GLU A 274 16.00 -4.70 -6.93
CA GLU A 274 16.19 -3.51 -7.76
C GLU A 274 16.85 -3.85 -9.11
N GLN A 275 17.92 -4.65 -9.09
CA GLN A 275 18.64 -5.08 -10.30
C GLN A 275 17.82 -6.07 -11.15
N VAL A 276 17.16 -7.02 -10.49
CA VAL A 276 16.29 -8.02 -11.15
C VAL A 276 15.13 -7.32 -11.84
N VAL A 277 14.49 -6.35 -11.18
CA VAL A 277 13.34 -5.64 -11.76
C VAL A 277 13.75 -4.81 -12.96
N ARG A 278 14.84 -4.07 -12.89
CA ARG A 278 15.31 -3.26 -14.02
C ARG A 278 15.68 -4.12 -15.23
N HIS A 279 16.50 -5.15 -15.02
CA HIS A 279 17.14 -5.87 -16.13
C HIS A 279 16.39 -7.12 -16.59
N GLU A 280 15.68 -7.79 -15.69
CA GLU A 280 14.97 -9.01 -16.02
C GLU A 280 13.48 -8.77 -16.24
N VAL A 281 12.85 -7.91 -15.43
CA VAL A 281 11.41 -7.61 -15.53
C VAL A 281 11.13 -6.53 -16.57
N ILE A 282 11.67 -5.32 -16.43
CA ILE A 282 11.37 -4.19 -17.33
C ILE A 282 11.94 -4.45 -18.72
N ASP A 283 13.26 -4.67 -18.83
CA ASP A 283 13.88 -4.91 -20.15
C ASP A 283 13.26 -6.15 -20.81
N GLY A 284 12.99 -7.21 -20.02
CA GLY A 284 12.37 -8.43 -20.51
C GLY A 284 10.93 -8.22 -21.02
N LEU A 285 10.16 -7.37 -20.34
CA LEU A 285 8.82 -6.99 -20.79
C LEU A 285 8.89 -6.17 -22.08
N LEU A 286 9.76 -5.18 -22.15
CA LEU A 286 9.80 -4.23 -23.27
C LEU A 286 10.46 -4.82 -24.54
N GLU A 287 11.32 -5.83 -24.39
CA GLU A 287 11.78 -6.64 -25.52
C GLU A 287 10.63 -7.42 -26.18
N GLN A 288 9.69 -7.93 -25.37
CA GLN A 288 8.55 -8.74 -25.85
C GLN A 288 7.37 -7.86 -26.28
N GLU A 289 7.11 -6.79 -25.54
CA GLU A 289 5.92 -5.94 -25.64
C GLU A 289 6.30 -4.44 -25.60
N PRO A 290 7.05 -3.93 -26.59
CA PRO A 290 7.57 -2.55 -26.58
C PRO A 290 6.48 -1.47 -26.51
N GLY A 291 5.25 -1.79 -26.92
CA GLY A 291 4.10 -0.88 -26.82
C GLY A 291 3.67 -0.57 -25.38
N LEU A 292 4.20 -1.25 -24.36
CA LEU A 292 3.89 -1.01 -22.94
C LEU A 292 4.78 0.03 -22.28
N ALA A 293 5.77 0.60 -22.99
CA ALA A 293 6.71 1.57 -22.41
C ALA A 293 6.00 2.75 -21.71
N ALA A 294 4.97 3.32 -22.34
CA ALA A 294 4.19 4.41 -21.75
C ALA A 294 3.40 3.99 -20.51
N ASP A 295 2.92 2.74 -20.45
CA ASP A 295 2.22 2.23 -19.27
C ASP A 295 3.22 2.00 -18.12
N VAL A 296 4.45 1.53 -18.39
CA VAL A 296 5.51 1.39 -17.38
C VAL A 296 5.86 2.75 -16.77
N VAL A 297 6.08 3.77 -17.61
CA VAL A 297 6.31 5.14 -17.14
C VAL A 297 5.13 5.64 -16.30
N PHE A 298 3.91 5.46 -16.79
CA PHE A 298 2.70 5.85 -16.05
C PHE A 298 2.61 5.16 -14.68
N GLY A 299 2.98 3.89 -14.57
CA GLY A 299 3.02 3.18 -13.29
C GLY A 299 4.01 3.77 -12.28
N ILE A 300 5.20 4.13 -12.75
CA ILE A 300 6.23 4.80 -11.93
C ILE A 300 5.72 6.16 -11.46
N ASP A 301 5.25 6.99 -12.40
CA ASP A 301 4.86 8.37 -12.11
C ASP A 301 3.61 8.44 -11.21
N ALA A 302 2.63 7.55 -11.43
CA ALA A 302 1.45 7.46 -10.58
C ALA A 302 1.79 7.04 -9.15
N THR A 303 2.81 6.18 -8.98
CA THR A 303 3.31 5.79 -7.66
C THR A 303 3.93 6.99 -6.96
N GLY A 304 4.85 7.70 -7.60
CA GLY A 304 5.47 8.90 -7.05
C GLY A 304 4.45 9.97 -6.67
N HIS A 305 3.50 10.25 -7.56
CA HIS A 305 2.43 11.23 -7.31
C HIS A 305 1.58 10.91 -6.08
N LEU A 306 1.14 9.65 -5.92
CA LEU A 306 0.32 9.27 -4.77
C LEU A 306 1.14 9.22 -3.46
N GLU A 307 2.39 8.78 -3.53
CA GLU A 307 3.32 8.80 -2.39
C GLU A 307 3.64 10.24 -1.95
N ASP A 308 3.82 11.18 -2.88
CA ASP A 308 3.99 12.61 -2.57
C ASP A 308 2.76 13.20 -1.88
N ARG A 309 1.56 12.83 -2.35
CA ARG A 309 0.29 13.26 -1.70
C ARG A 309 0.17 12.71 -0.28
N LEU A 310 0.46 11.42 -0.09
CA LEU A 310 0.47 10.81 1.24
C LEU A 310 1.51 11.48 2.13
N GLY A 311 2.74 11.67 1.63
CA GLY A 311 3.82 12.29 2.38
C GLY A 311 3.52 13.74 2.77
N ALA A 312 2.98 14.54 1.85
CA ALA A 312 2.55 15.91 2.14
C ALA A 312 1.51 15.96 3.25
N ARG A 313 0.53 15.04 3.23
CA ARG A 313 -0.49 14.93 4.27
C ARG A 313 0.12 14.56 5.63
N LEU A 314 0.92 13.50 5.68
CA LEU A 314 1.59 13.03 6.89
C LEU A 314 2.42 14.14 7.53
N LEU A 315 3.33 14.73 6.76
CA LEU A 315 4.25 15.76 7.24
C LEU A 315 3.53 17.02 7.69
N ALA A 316 2.44 17.42 7.02
CA ALA A 316 1.68 18.60 7.41
C ALA A 316 1.01 18.44 8.79
N ASP A 317 0.44 17.26 9.08
CA ASP A 317 -0.19 17.01 10.37
C ASP A 317 0.86 16.81 11.48
N TRP A 318 1.91 16.03 11.21
CA TRP A 318 2.98 15.76 12.16
C TRP A 318 3.76 17.00 12.57
N ARG A 319 4.17 17.85 11.62
CA ARG A 319 4.85 19.13 11.91
C ARG A 319 3.96 20.10 12.69
N ALA A 320 2.65 19.92 12.62
CA ALA A 320 1.69 20.69 13.41
C ALA A 320 1.30 20.03 14.73
N GLY A 321 1.94 18.91 15.11
CA GLY A 321 1.68 18.17 16.34
C GLY A 321 0.30 17.50 16.37
N ARG A 322 -0.24 17.13 15.21
CA ARG A 322 -1.54 16.46 15.07
C ARG A 322 -1.38 15.07 14.45
N SER A 323 -2.35 14.22 14.73
CA SER A 323 -2.49 12.92 14.09
C SER A 323 -2.81 13.09 12.60
N SER A 324 -2.16 12.29 11.77
CA SER A 324 -2.45 12.15 10.34
C SER A 324 -3.64 11.21 10.05
N LEU A 325 -4.06 10.43 11.07
CA LEU A 325 -5.19 9.51 10.98
C LEU A 325 -6.50 10.27 11.16
N LEU A 326 -7.58 9.75 10.56
CA LEU A 326 -8.93 10.29 10.77
C LEU A 326 -9.38 10.13 12.22
N ARG A 327 -8.94 9.04 12.86
CA ARG A 327 -9.16 8.76 14.27
C ARG A 327 -7.80 8.49 14.92
N PRO A 328 -7.32 9.36 15.83
CA PRO A 328 -6.04 9.16 16.50
C PRO A 328 -5.96 7.79 17.17
N LEU A 329 -4.78 7.17 17.13
CA LEU A 329 -4.55 5.94 17.87
C LEU A 329 -4.72 6.18 19.37
N PRO A 330 -5.20 5.19 20.13
CA PRO A 330 -5.12 5.22 21.58
C PRO A 330 -3.67 5.46 22.01
N ALA A 331 -3.50 6.21 23.09
CA ALA A 331 -2.18 6.38 23.70
C ALA A 331 -1.57 5.01 24.00
N ALA A 332 -0.28 4.83 23.69
CA ALA A 332 0.43 3.61 24.00
C ALA A 332 0.28 3.31 25.50
N ARG A 333 0.05 2.04 25.84
CA ARG A 333 0.01 1.61 27.24
C ARG A 333 1.36 1.96 27.87
N ARG A 334 1.35 2.76 28.93
CA ARG A 334 2.55 2.96 29.75
C ARG A 334 2.90 1.60 30.35
N VAL A 335 4.06 1.07 30.00
CA VAL A 335 4.67 -0.02 30.76
C VAL A 335 5.15 0.62 32.05
N ASP A 336 4.34 0.53 33.11
CA ASP A 336 4.78 0.92 34.43
C ASP A 336 5.94 0.00 34.83
N GLY A 337 7.16 0.52 34.74
CA GLY A 337 8.36 -0.11 35.25
C GLY A 337 8.29 -0.22 36.77
N GLY A 338 7.54 -1.21 37.26
CA GLY A 338 7.50 -1.59 38.66
C GLY A 338 8.83 -2.22 39.05
N ILE A 339 9.80 -1.40 39.47
CA ILE A 339 10.90 -1.86 40.31
C ILE A 339 10.27 -2.23 41.65
N ALA A 340 10.00 -3.51 41.84
CA ALA A 340 9.71 -4.08 43.15
C ALA A 340 10.97 -4.00 44.01
N HIS A 341 11.13 -2.90 44.75
CA HIS A 341 11.96 -2.91 45.94
C HIS A 341 11.19 -3.64 47.04
N VAL A 342 11.44 -4.95 47.16
CA VAL A 342 11.18 -5.67 48.42
C VAL A 342 12.43 -5.52 49.28
N SER A 343 12.16 -5.14 50.53
CA SER A 343 13.08 -4.64 51.56
C SER A 343 14.20 -5.56 51.98
#